data_AF-A0A7S3JBY6-F1
#
_entry.id   AF-A0A7S3JBY6-F1
#
_cell.length_a   1.000
_cell.length_b   1.000
_cell.length_c   1.000
_cell.angle_alpha   90.00
_cell.angle_beta   90.00
_cell.angle_gamma   90.00
#
_symmetry.space_group_name_H-M   'P 1'
#
loop_
_entity.id
_entity.type
_entity.pdbx_description
1 polymer ?
#
loop_
_entity_poly.entity_id
_entity_poly.type
_entity_poly.pdbx_seq_one_letter_code
_entity_poly.pdbx_strand_id
1 'polypeptide(L)'
;FGGYGLYFLGLFLMLTDPLAVKVGGEGKEFYGDLIAFAGASAGAMLGVYNSKTSKVLHPIVFLTHVIGISCIYQTIFASIMLGPSNVLSFNTDYGVFGWITDRDTFWLLMLFGAPFNGLLNLLSLFIAYYYWPMQIIAATNLTVPFFSQVVGILMKQDNIPGFRTIFGLFIIASGSLMALYGARVKAIEQVEKICQEDNLSPKVQMSMISGTGRATPR
;
A
#
# COMPACT_ATOMS: atom_id res chain seq x y z
N PHE A 1 -17.44 -10.41 -7.11
CA PHE A 1 -17.32 -9.57 -8.30
C PHE A 1 -17.86 -8.15 -8.10
N GLY A 2 -19.00 -7.95 -7.44
CA GLY A 2 -19.58 -6.59 -7.26
C GLY A 2 -18.66 -5.54 -6.63
N GLY A 3 -17.90 -5.87 -5.58
CA GLY A 3 -17.01 -4.90 -4.91
C GLY A 3 -15.90 -4.33 -5.80
N TYR A 4 -15.35 -5.13 -6.73
CA TYR A 4 -14.32 -4.65 -7.65
C TYR A 4 -14.86 -3.66 -8.69
N GLY A 5 -16.13 -3.83 -9.11
CA GLY A 5 -16.79 -2.87 -9.98
C GLY A 5 -16.98 -1.51 -9.31
N LEU A 6 -17.31 -1.51 -8.01
CA LEU A 6 -17.41 -0.28 -7.22
C LEU A 6 -16.04 0.42 -7.09
N TYR A 7 -14.95 -0.32 -6.88
CA TYR A 7 -13.61 0.30 -6.87
C TYR A 7 -13.27 0.98 -8.19
N PHE A 8 -13.51 0.30 -9.32
CA PHE A 8 -13.22 0.87 -10.63
C PHE A 8 -14.04 2.13 -10.88
N LEU A 9 -15.35 2.09 -10.56
CA LEU A 9 -16.24 3.24 -10.72
C LEU A 9 -15.82 4.41 -9.81
N GLY A 10 -15.52 4.14 -8.54
CA GLY A 10 -15.10 5.17 -7.59
C GLY A 10 -13.77 5.82 -7.99
N LEU A 11 -12.78 5.01 -8.40
CA LEU A 11 -11.51 5.50 -8.94
C LEU A 11 -11.71 6.33 -10.21
N PHE A 12 -12.55 5.86 -11.13
CA PHE A 12 -12.84 6.58 -12.37
C PHE A 12 -13.43 7.97 -12.08
N LEU A 13 -14.36 8.07 -11.14
CA LEU A 13 -14.95 9.35 -10.73
C LEU A 13 -13.92 10.28 -10.08
N MET A 14 -13.03 9.74 -9.24
CA MET A 14 -11.94 10.53 -8.63
C MET A 14 -10.93 11.02 -9.67
N LEU A 15 -10.51 10.16 -10.61
CA LEU A 15 -9.52 10.50 -11.64
C LEU A 15 -10.08 11.45 -12.70
N THR A 16 -11.39 11.49 -12.90
CA THR A 16 -12.07 12.39 -13.85
C THR A 16 -12.57 13.68 -13.19
N ASP A 17 -12.20 13.94 -11.93
CA ASP A 17 -12.50 15.21 -11.28
C ASP A 17 -11.54 16.30 -11.77
N PRO A 18 -12.03 17.34 -12.47
CA PRO A 18 -11.18 18.41 -13.00
C PRO A 18 -10.59 19.32 -11.91
N LEU A 19 -11.15 19.28 -10.69
CA LEU A 19 -10.68 20.10 -9.56
C LEU A 19 -9.59 19.39 -8.74
N ALA A 20 -9.44 18.08 -8.89
CA ALA A 20 -8.39 17.29 -8.23
C ALA A 20 -7.05 17.40 -8.97
N VAL A 21 -6.53 18.62 -9.09
CA VAL A 21 -5.25 18.93 -9.74
C VAL A 21 -4.30 19.64 -8.79
N LYS A 22 -3.00 19.44 -8.98
CA LYS A 22 -1.96 20.16 -8.22
C LYS A 22 -2.02 21.65 -8.51
N VAL A 23 -1.66 22.46 -7.52
CA VAL A 23 -1.55 23.91 -7.68
C VAL A 23 -0.43 24.21 -8.69
N GLY A 24 -0.77 24.91 -9.77
CA GLY A 24 0.18 25.27 -10.84
C GLY A 24 0.53 24.15 -11.83
N GLY A 25 -0.15 22.99 -11.77
CA GLY A 25 0.03 21.92 -12.74
C GLY A 25 -0.70 22.21 -14.05
N GLU A 26 0.00 22.10 -15.18
CA GLU A 26 -0.64 21.96 -16.50
C GLU A 26 -1.19 20.53 -16.63
N GLY A 27 -2.21 20.33 -17.46
CA GLY A 27 -3.10 19.16 -17.44
C GLY A 27 -2.43 17.78 -17.68
N LYS A 28 -3.26 16.74 -17.55
CA LYS A 28 -2.90 15.31 -17.56
C LYS A 28 -1.88 14.92 -18.65
N GLU A 29 -0.69 14.51 -18.22
CA GLU A 29 0.31 13.90 -19.11
C GLU A 29 0.02 12.41 -19.32
N PHE A 30 -0.44 12.05 -20.52
CA PHE A 30 -0.76 10.66 -20.88
C PHE A 30 0.39 9.68 -20.63
N TYR A 31 1.64 10.11 -20.86
CA TYR A 31 2.82 9.28 -20.61
C TYR A 31 3.06 9.03 -19.11
N GLY A 32 2.80 10.03 -18.26
CA GLY A 32 2.86 9.89 -16.81
C GLY A 32 1.84 8.87 -16.31
N ASP A 33 0.60 8.91 -16.84
CA ASP A 33 -0.46 7.96 -16.49
C ASP A 33 -0.12 6.52 -16.89
N LEU A 34 0.50 6.32 -18.06
CA LEU A 34 0.95 4.98 -18.50
C LEU A 34 2.05 4.42 -17.60
N ILE A 35 3.04 5.25 -17.24
CA ILE A 35 4.12 4.84 -16.33
C ILE A 35 3.55 4.53 -14.95
N ALA A 36 2.62 5.35 -14.45
CA ALA A 36 1.94 5.12 -13.18
C ALA A 36 1.14 3.81 -13.18
N PHE A 37 0.44 3.50 -14.28
CA PHE A 37 -0.29 2.24 -14.44
C PHE A 37 0.64 1.02 -14.45
N ALA A 38 1.76 1.10 -15.18
CA ALA A 38 2.76 0.04 -15.20
C ALA A 38 3.38 -0.17 -13.80
N GLY A 39 3.72 0.92 -13.11
CA GLY A 39 4.22 0.89 -11.73
C GLY A 39 3.22 0.29 -10.75
N ALA A 40 1.94 0.66 -10.85
CA ALA A 40 0.87 0.09 -10.01
C ALA A 40 0.70 -1.42 -10.26
N SER A 41 0.79 -1.86 -11.52
CA SER A 41 0.71 -3.28 -11.89
C SER A 41 1.88 -4.08 -11.31
N ALA A 42 3.11 -3.58 -11.45
CA ALA A 42 4.29 -4.19 -10.86
C ALA A 42 4.21 -4.22 -9.33
N GLY A 43 3.74 -3.14 -8.70
CA GLY A 43 3.52 -3.05 -7.26
C GLY A 43 2.49 -4.06 -6.76
N ALA A 44 1.40 -4.27 -7.51
CA ALA A 44 0.39 -5.27 -7.18
C ALA A 44 0.95 -6.70 -7.25
N MET A 45 1.74 -7.02 -8.29
CA MET A 45 2.42 -8.31 -8.41
C MET A 45 3.40 -8.55 -7.26
N LEU A 46 4.21 -7.53 -6.91
CA LEU A 46 5.12 -7.58 -5.78
C LEU A 46 4.37 -7.78 -4.46
N GLY A 47 3.22 -7.12 -4.26
CA GLY A 47 2.39 -7.30 -3.08
C GLY A 47 1.85 -8.73 -2.94
N VAL A 48 1.41 -9.35 -4.05
CA VAL A 48 0.99 -10.76 -4.06
C VAL A 48 2.15 -11.69 -3.72
N TYR A 49 3.34 -11.44 -4.27
CA TYR A 49 4.54 -12.21 -3.93
C TYR A 49 4.89 -12.06 -2.44
N ASN A 50 4.93 -10.83 -1.94
CA ASN A 50 5.25 -10.52 -0.55
C ASN A 50 4.24 -11.10 0.43
N SER A 51 2.95 -11.17 0.09
CA SER A 51 1.92 -11.81 0.90
C SER A 51 2.10 -13.33 1.05
N LYS A 52 2.73 -13.99 0.06
CA LYS A 52 3.09 -15.40 0.17
C LYS A 52 4.37 -15.57 0.99
N THR A 53 5.38 -14.76 0.68
CA THR A 53 6.71 -14.83 1.30
C THR A 53 6.68 -14.45 2.77
N SER A 54 5.85 -13.49 3.18
CA SER A 54 5.71 -13.05 4.58
C SER A 54 5.28 -14.20 5.51
N LYS A 55 4.52 -15.18 5.00
CA LYS A 55 4.04 -16.33 5.78
C LYS A 55 5.10 -17.40 6.00
N VAL A 56 6.19 -17.35 5.24
CA VAL A 56 7.26 -18.36 5.26
C VAL A 56 8.54 -17.81 5.89
N LEU A 57 8.88 -16.55 5.60
CA LEU A 57 10.11 -15.93 6.07
C LEU A 57 9.95 -15.29 7.45
N HIS A 58 11.02 -15.37 8.25
CA HIS A 58 11.14 -14.59 9.47
C HIS A 58 11.04 -13.08 9.16
N PRO A 59 10.35 -12.26 9.98
CA PRO A 59 10.11 -10.84 9.70
C PRO A 59 11.39 -10.07 9.35
N ILE A 60 12.47 -10.28 10.10
CA ILE A 60 13.77 -9.61 9.85
C ILE A 60 14.33 -9.97 8.47
N VAL A 61 14.24 -11.24 8.06
CA VAL A 61 14.76 -11.69 6.75
C VAL A 61 13.92 -11.08 5.63
N PHE A 62 12.59 -11.06 5.79
CA PHE A 62 11.69 -10.41 4.85
C PHE A 62 12.03 -8.91 4.69
N LEU A 63 12.18 -8.19 5.80
CA LEU A 63 12.48 -6.76 5.80
C LEU A 63 13.84 -6.47 5.12
N THR A 64 14.89 -7.21 5.49
CA THR A 64 16.22 -7.07 4.87
C THR A 64 16.18 -7.37 3.37
N HIS A 65 15.37 -8.36 2.95
CA HIS A 65 15.22 -8.70 1.53
C HIS A 65 14.54 -7.56 0.75
N VAL A 66 13.43 -7.03 1.26
CA VAL A 66 12.72 -5.91 0.62
C VAL A 66 13.58 -4.65 0.57
N ILE A 67 14.28 -4.32 1.66
CA ILE A 67 15.18 -3.15 1.73
C ILE A 67 16.35 -3.35 0.76
N GLY A 68 17.02 -4.49 0.80
CA GLY A 68 18.18 -4.77 -0.04
C GLY A 68 17.86 -4.67 -1.53
N ILE A 69 16.76 -5.29 -1.96
CA ILE A 69 16.28 -5.20 -3.35
C ILE A 69 15.93 -3.76 -3.72
N SER A 70 15.22 -3.05 -2.84
CA SER A 70 14.85 -1.64 -3.08
C SER A 70 16.07 -0.75 -3.23
N CYS A 71 17.09 -0.92 -2.37
CA CYS A 71 18.34 -0.17 -2.45
C CYS A 71 19.08 -0.43 -3.77
N ILE A 72 19.13 -1.68 -4.24
CA ILE A 72 19.75 -2.04 -5.52
C ILE A 72 19.01 -1.37 -6.68
N TYR A 73 17.69 -1.51 -6.75
CA TYR A 73 16.90 -0.90 -7.83
C TYR A 73 16.98 0.62 -7.82
N GLN A 74 16.89 1.26 -6.64
CA GLN A 74 17.03 2.71 -6.52
C GLN A 74 18.42 3.18 -6.96
N THR A 75 19.48 2.45 -6.59
CA THR A 75 20.85 2.77 -7.00
C THR A 75 21.02 2.68 -8.51
N ILE A 76 20.54 1.60 -9.13
CA ILE A 76 20.61 1.42 -10.59
C ILE A 76 19.80 2.51 -11.29
N PHE A 77 18.58 2.76 -10.85
CA PHE A 77 17.70 3.75 -11.46
C PHE A 77 18.26 5.18 -11.31
N ALA A 78 18.77 5.54 -10.14
CA ALA A 78 19.43 6.82 -9.91
C ALA A 78 20.67 6.96 -10.80
N SER A 79 21.46 5.89 -10.99
CA SER A 79 22.63 5.89 -11.89
C SER A 79 22.25 6.18 -13.34
N ILE A 80 21.12 5.63 -13.81
CA ILE A 80 20.63 5.84 -15.18
C ILE A 80 20.12 7.27 -15.35
N MET A 81 19.36 7.79 -14.38
CA MET A 81 18.69 9.08 -14.52
C MET A 81 19.60 10.28 -14.25
N LEU A 82 20.49 10.18 -13.25
CA LEU A 82 21.34 11.28 -12.81
C LEU A 82 22.79 11.15 -13.29
N GLY A 83 23.17 9.98 -13.80
CA GLY A 83 24.55 9.64 -14.15
C GLY A 83 25.32 9.05 -12.96
N PRO A 84 26.28 8.15 -13.21
CA PRO A 84 26.96 7.36 -12.16
C PRO A 84 27.76 8.22 -11.17
N SER A 85 28.27 9.38 -11.59
CA SER A 85 29.01 10.30 -10.72
C SER A 85 28.13 10.99 -9.66
N ASN A 86 26.82 11.04 -9.87
CA ASN A 86 25.90 11.82 -9.05
C ASN A 86 25.16 10.99 -7.98
N VAL A 87 25.28 9.66 -8.06
CA VAL A 87 24.58 8.70 -7.18
C VAL A 87 25.09 8.76 -5.73
N LEU A 88 26.39 8.97 -5.56
CA LEU A 88 27.02 9.11 -4.23
C LEU A 88 27.43 10.57 -3.94
N SER A 89 26.95 11.51 -4.76
CA SER A 89 27.29 12.93 -4.61
C SER A 89 26.45 13.57 -3.51
N PHE A 90 27.12 14.37 -2.66
CA PHE A 90 26.51 15.23 -1.64
C PHE A 90 26.31 16.66 -2.14
N ASN A 91 26.52 16.92 -3.44
CA ASN A 91 26.24 18.23 -4.00
C ASN A 91 24.72 18.51 -3.96
N THR A 92 24.32 19.66 -3.42
CA THR A 92 22.92 20.10 -3.30
C THR A 92 22.17 20.20 -4.62
N ASP A 93 22.87 20.52 -5.71
CA ASP A 93 22.24 20.85 -6.99
C ASP A 93 21.98 19.61 -7.85
N TYR A 94 22.79 18.56 -7.72
CA TYR A 94 22.73 17.38 -8.59
C TYR A 94 23.01 16.04 -7.91
N GLY A 95 23.35 16.03 -6.62
CA GLY A 95 23.67 14.81 -5.88
C GLY A 95 22.47 14.16 -5.23
N VAL A 96 22.39 12.82 -5.26
CA VAL A 96 21.34 12.04 -4.57
C VAL A 96 21.36 12.27 -3.06
N PHE A 97 22.52 12.56 -2.49
CA PHE A 97 22.69 12.89 -1.07
C PHE A 97 22.85 14.40 -0.84
N GLY A 98 22.54 15.24 -1.84
CA GLY A 98 22.60 16.70 -1.74
C GLY A 98 21.75 17.29 -0.63
N TRP A 99 20.70 16.59 -0.21
CA TRP A 99 19.84 16.99 0.90
C TRP A 99 20.45 16.75 2.30
N ILE A 100 21.60 16.06 2.40
CA ILE A 100 22.29 15.78 3.68
C ILE A 100 23.20 16.94 4.13
N THR A 101 23.32 18.01 3.35
CA THR A 101 24.28 19.10 3.61
C THR A 101 23.98 19.96 4.84
N ASP A 102 22.71 20.11 5.21
CA ASP A 102 22.33 20.90 6.38
C ASP A 102 22.25 20.03 7.64
N ARG A 103 22.98 20.45 8.68
CA ARG A 103 23.06 19.73 9.97
C ARG A 103 21.67 19.46 10.56
N ASP A 104 20.76 20.41 10.46
CA ASP A 104 19.40 20.28 11.02
C ASP A 104 18.51 19.37 10.16
N THR A 105 18.67 19.42 8.84
CA THR A 105 17.98 18.53 7.88
C THR A 105 18.41 17.08 8.09
N PHE A 106 19.70 16.83 8.32
CA PHE A 106 20.21 15.49 8.65
C PHE A 106 19.55 14.93 9.92
N TRP A 107 19.49 15.71 11.00
CA TRP A 107 18.88 15.25 12.25
C TRP A 107 17.37 15.04 12.15
N LEU A 108 16.65 15.96 11.51
CA LEU A 108 15.21 15.81 11.24
C LEU A 108 14.91 14.54 10.45
N LEU A 109 15.76 14.22 9.47
CA LEU A 109 15.55 13.08 8.59
C LEU A 109 15.96 11.74 9.24
N MET A 110 16.97 11.75 10.11
CA MET A 110 17.33 10.59 10.91
C MET A 110 16.32 10.29 12.02
N LEU A 111 15.74 11.32 12.66
CA LEU A 111 14.77 11.15 13.76
C LEU A 111 13.34 10.90 13.27
N PHE A 112 12.88 11.62 12.25
CA PHE A 112 11.48 11.59 11.80
C PHE A 112 11.31 11.15 10.34
N GLY A 113 12.38 11.18 9.56
CA GLY A 113 12.35 10.87 8.13
C GLY A 113 12.54 9.38 7.82
N ALA A 114 13.60 9.08 7.06
CA ALA A 114 13.76 7.83 6.34
C ALA A 114 13.80 6.55 7.22
N PRO A 115 14.48 6.51 8.38
CA PRO A 115 14.57 5.28 9.17
C PRO A 115 13.25 4.97 9.87
N PHE A 116 12.62 5.98 10.49
CA PHE A 116 11.42 5.77 11.30
C PHE A 116 10.20 5.53 10.42
N ASN A 117 9.98 6.37 9.40
CA ASN A 117 8.90 6.16 8.44
C ASN A 117 9.12 4.89 7.62
N GLY A 118 10.35 4.65 7.13
CA GLY A 118 10.68 3.46 6.35
C GLY A 118 10.50 2.17 7.14
N LEU A 119 11.03 2.10 8.36
CA LEU A 119 10.92 0.91 9.21
C LEU A 119 9.48 0.65 9.65
N LEU A 120 8.77 1.67 10.12
CA LEU A 120 7.37 1.52 10.55
C LEU A 120 6.46 1.13 9.38
N ASN A 121 6.67 1.73 8.21
CA ASN A 121 5.91 1.38 7.02
C ASN A 121 6.19 -0.07 6.60
N LEU A 122 7.45 -0.50 6.56
CA LEU A 122 7.79 -1.87 6.18
C LEU A 122 7.32 -2.90 7.22
N LEU A 123 7.41 -2.58 8.51
CA LEU A 123 6.92 -3.45 9.58
C LEU A 123 5.39 -3.58 9.53
N SER A 124 4.67 -2.47 9.39
CA SER A 124 3.21 -2.48 9.26
C SER A 124 2.76 -3.22 8.01
N LEU A 125 3.49 -3.08 6.90
CA LEU A 125 3.27 -3.82 5.67
C LEU A 125 3.49 -5.34 5.87
N PHE A 126 4.56 -5.75 6.57
CA PHE A 126 4.79 -7.15 6.90
C PHE A 126 3.64 -7.72 7.75
N ILE A 127 3.25 -7.01 8.80
CA ILE A 127 2.12 -7.40 9.67
C ILE A 127 0.84 -7.52 8.84
N ALA A 128 0.56 -6.54 7.97
CA ALA A 128 -0.59 -6.57 7.09
C ALA A 128 -0.57 -7.82 6.19
N TYR A 129 0.54 -8.09 5.50
CA TYR A 129 0.70 -9.26 4.63
C TYR A 129 0.64 -10.60 5.37
N TYR A 130 1.05 -10.63 6.63
CA TYR A 130 1.04 -11.84 7.44
C TYR A 130 -0.38 -12.19 7.90
N TYR A 131 -1.11 -11.21 8.45
CA TYR A 131 -2.42 -11.44 9.08
C TYR A 131 -3.61 -11.29 8.13
N TRP A 132 -3.51 -10.44 7.11
CA TRP A 132 -4.64 -10.11 6.26
C TRP A 132 -4.46 -10.65 4.83
N PRO A 133 -5.54 -11.11 4.18
CA PRO A 133 -5.50 -11.47 2.78
C PRO A 133 -5.26 -10.24 1.91
N MET A 134 -4.53 -10.43 0.80
CA MET A 134 -4.13 -9.36 -0.11
C MET A 134 -5.30 -8.50 -0.62
N GLN A 135 -6.49 -9.07 -0.75
CA GLN A 135 -7.70 -8.35 -1.17
C GLN A 135 -8.09 -7.24 -0.18
N ILE A 136 -7.93 -7.49 1.12
CA ILE A 136 -8.22 -6.49 2.16
C ILE A 136 -7.17 -5.39 2.13
N ILE A 137 -5.89 -5.77 1.98
CA ILE A 137 -4.77 -4.83 1.89
C ILE A 137 -4.90 -3.92 0.66
N ALA A 138 -5.27 -4.50 -0.48
CA ALA A 138 -5.51 -3.73 -1.71
C ALA A 138 -6.68 -2.75 -1.54
N ALA A 139 -7.77 -3.18 -0.89
CA ALA A 139 -8.92 -2.32 -0.61
C ALA A 139 -8.57 -1.13 0.30
N THR A 140 -7.75 -1.34 1.33
CA THR A 140 -7.26 -0.26 2.20
C THR A 140 -6.28 0.66 1.49
N ASN A 141 -5.47 0.13 0.57
CA ASN A 141 -4.54 0.97 -0.21
C ASN A 141 -5.28 1.94 -1.14
N LEU A 142 -6.52 1.64 -1.55
CA LEU A 142 -7.34 2.56 -2.33
C LEU A 142 -7.76 3.82 -1.55
N THR A 143 -7.66 3.83 -0.22
CA THR A 143 -7.93 5.03 0.57
C THR A 143 -6.71 5.96 0.69
N VAL A 144 -5.50 5.48 0.35
CA VAL A 144 -4.27 6.27 0.46
C VAL A 144 -4.29 7.55 -0.38
N PRO A 145 -4.74 7.55 -1.65
CA PRO A 145 -4.83 8.77 -2.46
C PRO A 145 -5.69 9.86 -1.81
N PHE A 146 -6.74 9.47 -1.10
CA PHE A 146 -7.59 10.44 -0.39
C PHE A 146 -6.84 11.12 0.76
N PHE A 147 -6.15 10.35 1.61
CA PHE A 147 -5.34 10.94 2.68
C PHE A 147 -4.20 11.79 2.10
N SER A 148 -3.60 11.35 0.99
CA SER A 148 -2.59 12.13 0.26
C SER A 148 -3.15 13.48 -0.18
N GLN A 149 -4.36 13.52 -0.76
CA GLN A 149 -5.01 14.77 -1.16
C GLN A 149 -5.30 15.67 0.05
N VAL A 150 -5.78 15.12 1.17
CA VAL A 150 -6.04 15.90 2.40
C VAL A 150 -4.75 16.56 2.90
N VAL A 151 -3.65 15.80 2.96
CA VAL A 151 -2.34 16.33 3.34
C VAL A 151 -1.86 17.38 2.34
N GLY A 152 -2.05 17.14 1.03
CA GLY A 152 -1.68 18.09 -0.02
C GLY A 152 -2.44 19.41 0.07
N ILE A 153 -3.73 19.39 0.41
CA ILE A 153 -4.53 20.61 0.67
C ILE A 153 -3.99 21.36 1.88
N LEU A 154 -3.71 20.65 2.98
CA LEU A 154 -3.16 21.27 4.21
C LEU A 154 -1.79 21.93 3.93
N MET A 155 -1.00 21.33 3.05
CA MET A 155 0.31 21.84 2.62
C MET A 155 0.21 22.86 1.47
N LYS A 156 -1.00 23.22 1.03
CA LYS A 156 -1.26 24.11 -0.12
C LYS A 156 -0.61 23.65 -1.44
N GLN A 157 -0.37 22.35 -1.58
CA GLN A 157 0.17 21.74 -2.80
C GLN A 157 -0.94 21.31 -3.76
N ASP A 158 -2.12 21.00 -3.24
CA ASP A 158 -3.26 20.52 -4.01
C ASP A 158 -4.48 21.44 -3.89
N ASN A 159 -5.27 21.52 -4.96
CA ASN A 159 -6.57 22.19 -4.93
C ASN A 159 -7.61 21.38 -4.15
N ILE A 160 -8.64 22.06 -3.65
CA ILE A 160 -9.78 21.40 -3.01
C ILE A 160 -10.50 20.56 -4.07
N PRO A 161 -10.66 19.24 -3.85
CA PRO A 161 -11.27 18.35 -4.83
C PRO A 161 -12.77 18.64 -4.97
N GLY A 162 -13.31 18.30 -6.13
CA GLY A 162 -14.71 18.49 -6.42
C GLY A 162 -15.61 17.43 -5.78
N PHE A 163 -16.92 17.58 -6.05
CA PHE A 163 -17.92 16.63 -5.59
C PHE A 163 -17.70 15.22 -6.15
N ARG A 164 -17.07 15.07 -7.33
CA ARG A 164 -16.84 13.76 -7.95
C ARG A 164 -15.82 12.96 -7.15
N THR A 165 -14.75 13.57 -6.67
CA THR A 165 -13.78 12.90 -5.79
C THR A 165 -14.41 12.47 -4.48
N ILE A 166 -15.21 13.32 -3.84
CA ILE A 166 -15.90 12.99 -2.58
C ILE A 166 -16.86 11.82 -2.79
N PHE A 167 -17.67 11.86 -3.85
CA PHE A 167 -18.60 10.79 -4.16
C PHE A 167 -17.88 9.49 -4.54
N GLY A 168 -16.81 9.57 -5.32
CA GLY A 168 -15.96 8.43 -5.66
C GLY A 168 -15.37 7.75 -4.42
N LEU A 169 -14.96 8.53 -3.41
CA LEU A 169 -14.50 7.99 -2.13
C LEU A 169 -15.58 7.17 -1.42
N PHE A 170 -16.82 7.64 -1.35
CA PHE A 170 -17.92 6.89 -0.73
C PHE A 170 -18.19 5.57 -1.47
N ILE A 171 -18.05 5.55 -2.80
CA ILE A 171 -18.17 4.34 -3.60
C ILE A 171 -17.02 3.38 -3.30
N ILE A 172 -15.78 3.85 -3.23
CA ILE A 172 -14.61 3.02 -2.86
C ILE A 172 -14.81 2.44 -1.45
N ALA A 173 -15.21 3.26 -0.48
CA ALA A 173 -15.48 2.82 0.89
C ALA A 173 -16.57 1.72 0.94
N SER A 174 -17.65 1.90 0.17
CA SER A 174 -18.71 0.89 0.04
C SER A 174 -18.21 -0.39 -0.62
N GLY A 175 -17.38 -0.28 -1.65
CA GLY A 175 -16.68 -1.40 -2.27
C GLY A 175 -15.79 -2.15 -1.30
N SER A 176 -15.09 -1.43 -0.42
CA SER A 176 -14.21 -1.97 0.63
C SER A 176 -15.00 -2.78 1.65
N LEU A 177 -16.12 -2.24 2.12
CA LEU A 177 -17.02 -2.96 3.02
C LEU A 177 -17.60 -4.22 2.37
N MET A 178 -18.00 -4.13 1.10
CA MET A 178 -18.52 -5.29 0.36
C MET A 178 -17.45 -6.36 0.14
N ALA A 179 -16.21 -5.97 -0.17
CA ALA A 179 -15.09 -6.89 -0.34
C ALA A 179 -14.69 -7.56 0.98
N LEU A 180 -14.68 -6.80 2.08
CA LEU A 180 -14.45 -7.32 3.44
C LEU A 180 -15.53 -8.34 3.82
N TYR A 181 -16.79 -8.02 3.57
CA TYR A 181 -17.90 -8.94 3.81
C TYR A 181 -17.75 -10.23 2.99
N GLY A 182 -17.45 -10.10 1.69
CA GLY A 182 -17.22 -11.26 0.81
C GLY A 182 -16.01 -12.10 1.23
N ALA A 183 -14.94 -11.47 1.72
CA ALA A 183 -13.77 -12.18 2.24
C ALA A 183 -14.11 -12.97 3.52
N ARG A 184 -14.92 -12.39 4.40
CA ARG A 184 -15.40 -13.07 5.61
C ARG A 184 -16.25 -14.30 5.28
N VAL A 185 -17.19 -14.19 4.35
CA VAL A 185 -18.04 -15.32 3.93
C VAL A 185 -17.18 -16.46 3.39
N LYS A 186 -16.20 -16.17 2.52
CA LYS A 186 -15.28 -17.19 2.00
C LYS A 186 -14.43 -17.87 3.08
N ALA A 187 -14.00 -17.12 4.09
CA ALA A 187 -13.24 -17.69 5.20
C ALA A 187 -14.09 -18.67 6.01
N ILE A 188 -15.38 -18.34 6.24
CA ILE A 188 -16.33 -19.23 6.92
C ILE A 188 -16.55 -20.51 6.10
N GLU A 189 -16.79 -20.39 4.81
CA GLU A 189 -16.96 -21.55 3.92
C GLU A 189 -15.73 -22.48 3.90
N GLN A 190 -14.51 -21.93 3.98
CA GLN A 190 -13.29 -22.72 4.05
C GLN A 190 -13.18 -23.49 5.38
N VAL A 191 -13.52 -22.85 6.50
CA VAL A 191 -13.52 -23.50 7.81
C VAL A 191 -14.58 -24.60 7.87
N GLU A 192 -15.78 -24.36 7.32
CA GLU A 192 -16.84 -25.37 7.25
C GLU A 192 -16.40 -26.60 6.45
N LYS A 193 -15.70 -26.42 5.32
CA LYS A 193 -15.17 -27.54 4.52
C LYS A 193 -14.15 -28.37 5.29
N ILE A 194 -13.17 -27.73 5.93
CA ILE A 194 -12.16 -28.43 6.77
C ILE A 194 -12.86 -29.20 7.89
N CYS A 195 -13.84 -28.58 8.54
CA CYS A 195 -14.58 -29.23 9.63
C CYS A 195 -15.42 -30.43 9.17
N GLN A 196 -15.94 -30.39 7.93
CA GLN A 196 -16.65 -31.51 7.32
C GLN A 196 -15.71 -32.65 6.94
N GLU A 197 -14.52 -32.34 6.43
CA GLU A 197 -13.48 -33.34 6.11
C GLU A 197 -12.94 -34.04 7.37
N ASP A 198 -12.80 -33.31 8.48
CA ASP A 198 -12.26 -33.82 9.75
C ASP A 198 -13.32 -34.44 10.70
N ASN A 199 -14.60 -34.52 10.32
CA ASN A 199 -15.71 -35.01 11.16
C ASN A 199 -15.79 -34.35 12.56
N LEU A 200 -15.47 -33.06 12.65
CA LEU A 200 -15.46 -32.32 13.92
C LEU A 200 -16.88 -32.01 14.41
N SER A 201 -17.11 -32.09 15.73
CA SER A 201 -18.44 -31.85 16.30
C SER A 201 -18.88 -30.37 16.16
N PRO A 202 -20.19 -30.08 16.03
CA PRO A 202 -20.72 -28.73 15.79
C PRO A 202 -20.30 -27.68 16.82
N LYS A 203 -20.02 -28.09 18.07
CA LYS A 203 -19.54 -27.19 19.14
C LYS A 203 -18.11 -26.69 18.90
N VAL A 204 -17.26 -27.50 18.26
CA VAL A 204 -15.89 -27.12 17.90
C VAL A 204 -15.90 -26.26 16.63
N GLN A 205 -16.80 -26.54 15.69
CA GLN A 205 -17.01 -25.72 14.49
C GLN A 205 -17.41 -24.28 14.87
N MET A 206 -18.38 -24.13 15.78
CA MET A 206 -18.82 -22.80 16.23
C MET A 206 -17.73 -22.02 16.99
N SER A 207 -16.88 -22.69 17.77
CA SER A 207 -15.82 -22.01 18.55
C SER A 207 -14.63 -21.56 17.69
N MET A 208 -14.36 -22.24 16.56
CA MET A 208 -13.37 -21.80 15.57
C MET A 208 -13.88 -20.61 14.75
N ILE A 209 -15.16 -20.60 14.37
CA ILE A 209 -15.76 -19.52 13.56
C ILE A 209 -15.93 -18.22 14.37
N SER A 210 -16.24 -18.31 15.66
CA SER A 210 -16.38 -17.14 16.55
C SER A 210 -15.06 -16.53 17.00
N GLY A 211 -13.91 -17.16 16.68
CA GLY A 211 -12.59 -16.73 17.17
C GLY A 211 -12.39 -16.88 18.69
N THR A 212 -13.29 -17.58 19.39
CA THR A 212 -13.19 -17.80 20.84
C THR A 212 -12.37 -19.03 21.21
N GLY A 213 -12.04 -19.89 20.25
CA GLY A 213 -11.16 -21.03 20.45
C GLY A 213 -9.69 -20.64 20.48
N ARG A 214 -9.13 -20.33 21.65
CA ARG A 214 -7.68 -20.46 21.86
C ARG A 214 -7.32 -21.94 21.71
N ALA A 215 -6.75 -22.32 20.59
CA ALA A 215 -5.98 -23.56 20.49
C ALA A 215 -4.76 -23.40 21.39
N THR A 216 -4.80 -23.96 22.59
CA THR A 216 -3.58 -24.24 23.35
C THR A 216 -2.83 -25.34 22.61
N PRO A 217 -1.60 -25.09 22.14
CA PRO A 217 -0.78 -26.16 21.56
C PRO A 217 -0.46 -27.18 22.66
N ARG A 218 -0.59 -28.47 22.33
CA ARG A 218 -0.01 -29.58 23.09
C ARG A 218 1.42 -29.79 22.65
#